data_AF-A0A059KIW0-F1
#
_entry.id   AF-A0A059KIW0-F1
#
_cell.length_a   1.000
_cell.length_b   1.000
_cell.length_c   1.000
_cell.angle_alpha   90.00
_cell.angle_beta   90.00
_cell.angle_gamma   90.00
#
_symmetry.space_group_name_H-M   'P 1'
#
loop_
_entity.id
_entity.type
_entity.pdbx_description
1 polymer ?
#
loop_
_entity_poly.entity_id
_entity_poly.type
_entity_poly.pdbx_seq_one_letter_code
_entity_poly.pdbx_strand_id
1 'polypeptide(L)'
;MSNDTKTPNGRGGARPGAGRLPRQPEPLPHIGVRPQDDGAAEAVEFLRAVMRDTGADGRLRVDAAKALLRAGSSRETEGKKAQRQAGALTAHEGTGWDGLLPQ
;
A
#
# COMPACT_ATOMS: atom_id res chain seq x y z
N MET A 1 2.26 8.59 -56.86
CA MET A 1 1.87 9.56 -55.82
C MET A 1 1.82 8.80 -54.51
N SER A 2 2.91 8.78 -53.76
CA SER A 2 3.03 8.04 -52.50
C SER A 2 3.34 9.03 -51.40
N ASN A 3 2.39 9.25 -50.49
CA ASN A 3 2.63 10.03 -49.29
C ASN A 3 2.66 9.07 -48.10
N ASP A 4 3.87 8.63 -47.75
CA ASP A 4 4.15 7.86 -46.55
C ASP A 4 3.98 8.74 -45.29
N THR A 5 2.90 8.52 -44.54
CA THR A 5 2.74 9.05 -43.18
C THR A 5 3.69 8.35 -42.22
N LYS A 6 4.85 8.96 -41.96
CA LYS A 6 5.79 8.54 -40.90
C LYS A 6 5.36 9.10 -39.54
N THR A 7 4.71 8.30 -38.72
CA THR A 7 4.48 8.60 -37.28
C THR A 7 5.80 8.56 -36.49
N PRO A 8 6.11 9.58 -35.66
CA PRO A 8 7.32 9.57 -34.83
C PRO A 8 7.08 8.80 -33.53
N ASN A 9 7.09 7.46 -33.59
CA ASN A 9 6.82 6.66 -32.39
C ASN A 9 8.11 6.41 -31.57
N GLY A 10 8.29 7.25 -30.54
CA GLY A 10 8.52 6.76 -29.17
C GLY A 10 9.92 6.27 -28.79
N ARG A 11 10.97 7.08 -28.92
CA ARG A 11 12.23 6.86 -28.18
C ARG A 11 12.23 7.65 -26.87
N GLY A 12 11.47 7.17 -25.90
CA GLY A 12 11.75 7.48 -24.50
C GLY A 12 13.00 6.71 -24.09
N GLY A 13 14.18 7.31 -24.23
CA GLY A 13 15.45 6.69 -23.84
C GLY A 13 15.48 6.33 -22.35
N ALA A 14 16.38 5.41 -21.98
CA ALA A 14 16.60 5.02 -20.60
C ALA A 14 16.83 6.28 -19.74
N ARG A 15 15.94 6.52 -18.78
CA ARG A 15 16.04 7.65 -17.86
C ARG A 15 17.31 7.48 -17.03
N PRO A 16 18.00 8.56 -16.62
CA PRO A 16 19.10 8.45 -15.68
C PRO A 16 18.67 7.62 -14.45
N GLY A 17 19.34 6.48 -14.23
CA GLY A 17 19.00 5.52 -13.15
C GLY A 17 18.18 4.30 -13.56
N ALA A 18 17.69 4.21 -14.80
CA ALA A 18 17.03 3.02 -15.30
C ALA A 18 18.02 1.84 -15.38
N GLY A 19 17.65 0.70 -14.80
CA GLY A 19 18.49 -0.50 -14.76
C GLY A 19 19.58 -0.50 -13.68
N ARG A 20 19.66 0.54 -12.82
CA ARG A 20 20.53 0.46 -11.64
C ARG A 20 19.95 -0.56 -10.64
N LEU A 21 20.81 -1.48 -10.20
CA LEU A 21 20.48 -2.40 -9.11
C LEU A 21 20.11 -1.59 -7.85
N PRO A 22 19.07 -2.00 -7.09
CA PRO A 22 18.70 -1.33 -5.86
C PRO A 22 19.89 -1.25 -4.89
N ARG A 23 20.01 -0.13 -4.18
CA ARG A 23 21.02 0.03 -3.12
C ARG A 23 20.73 -1.00 -2.03
N GLN A 24 21.77 -1.71 -1.57
CA GLN A 24 21.60 -2.67 -0.48
C GLN A 24 21.18 -1.92 0.80
N PRO A 25 20.30 -2.52 1.62
CA PRO A 25 19.89 -1.92 2.87
C PRO A 25 21.09 -1.80 3.80
N GLU A 26 21.36 -0.60 4.30
CA GLU A 26 22.35 -0.41 5.36
C GLU A 26 21.79 -0.97 6.68
N PRO A 27 22.60 -1.69 7.47
CA PRO A 27 22.17 -2.21 8.76
C PRO A 27 21.85 -1.03 9.69
N LEU A 28 20.63 -1.01 10.23
CA LEU A 28 20.21 -0.01 11.20
C LEU A 28 20.96 -0.22 12.53
N PRO A 29 21.28 0.87 13.26
CA PRO A 29 21.83 0.76 14.60
C PRO A 29 20.90 -0.06 15.49
N HIS A 30 21.48 -0.91 16.33
CA HIS A 30 20.73 -1.78 17.23
C HIS A 30 19.98 -0.93 18.26
N ILE A 31 18.67 -0.75 18.04
CA ILE A 31 17.78 -0.17 19.04
C ILE A 31 17.62 -1.23 20.13
N GLY A 32 18.07 -0.93 21.34
CA GLY A 32 18.10 -1.85 22.49
C GLY A 32 16.73 -2.23 23.06
N VAL A 33 15.68 -2.17 22.26
CA VAL A 33 14.34 -2.63 22.65
C VAL A 33 14.21 -4.06 22.16
N ARG A 34 14.27 -5.02 23.08
CA ARG A 34 13.89 -6.40 22.82
C ARG A 34 12.37 -6.51 22.99
N PRO A 35 11.60 -6.74 21.91
CA PRO A 35 10.20 -7.12 22.09
C PRO A 35 10.16 -8.49 22.79
N GLN A 36 9.53 -8.52 23.96
CA GLN A 36 9.07 -9.73 24.62
C GLN A 36 7.63 -9.98 24.17
N ASP A 37 7.49 -10.90 23.21
CA ASP A 37 6.25 -11.47 22.68
C ASP A 37 5.50 -10.69 21.57
N ASP A 38 4.95 -11.46 20.61
CA ASP A 38 4.42 -11.04 19.30
C ASP A 38 3.11 -10.21 19.33
N GLY A 39 2.93 -9.34 20.32
CA GLY A 39 1.73 -8.55 20.54
C GLY A 39 1.72 -7.20 19.82
N ALA A 40 0.59 -6.84 19.20
CA ALA A 40 0.38 -5.51 18.60
C ALA A 40 0.51 -4.35 19.60
N ALA A 41 0.25 -4.60 20.90
CA ALA A 41 0.46 -3.62 21.97
C ALA A 41 1.95 -3.29 22.16
N GLU A 42 2.82 -4.30 22.06
CA GLU A 42 4.26 -4.14 22.21
C GLU A 42 4.90 -3.44 21.01
N ALA A 43 4.37 -3.69 19.80
CA ALA A 43 4.79 -2.99 18.59
C ALA A 43 4.55 -1.47 18.68
N VAL A 44 3.42 -1.05 19.28
CA VAL A 44 3.13 0.37 19.51
C VAL A 44 4.14 0.99 20.49
N GLU A 45 4.49 0.25 21.54
CA GLU A 45 5.45 0.69 22.56
C GLU A 45 6.87 0.80 22.00
N PHE A 46 7.28 -0.16 21.17
CA PHE A 46 8.52 -0.11 20.40
C PHE A 46 8.57 1.15 19.52
N LEU A 47 7.52 1.43 18.74
CA LEU A 47 7.49 2.61 17.86
C LEU A 47 7.57 3.92 18.66
N ARG A 48 6.94 3.99 19.84
CA ARG A 48 7.07 5.14 20.75
C ARG A 48 8.49 5.30 21.29
N ALA A 49 9.15 4.18 21.62
CA ALA A 49 10.54 4.20 22.08
C ALA A 49 11.47 4.70 20.97
N VAL A 50 11.33 4.19 19.73
CA VAL A 50 12.11 4.64 18.56
C VAL A 50 11.93 6.14 18.31
N MET A 51 10.70 6.67 18.38
CA MET A 51 10.45 8.09 18.18
C MET A 51 11.15 9.00 19.22
N ARG A 52 11.35 8.51 20.45
CA ARG A 52 11.96 9.26 21.56
C ARG A 52 13.48 9.12 21.61
N ASP A 53 14.05 8.14 20.93
CA ASP A 53 15.49 7.91 20.91
C ASP A 53 16.20 9.00 20.08
N THR A 54 16.99 9.84 20.75
CA THR A 54 17.77 10.91 20.10
C THR A 54 18.98 10.38 19.33
N GLY A 55 19.41 9.14 19.59
CA GLY A 55 20.47 8.45 18.87
C GLY A 55 19.97 7.73 17.60
N ALA A 56 18.66 7.55 17.46
CA ALA A 56 18.05 6.95 16.27
C ALA A 56 18.06 7.92 15.09
N ASP A 57 18.24 7.35 13.89
CA ASP A 57 18.20 8.12 12.64
C ASP A 57 16.89 8.91 12.50
N GLY A 58 16.99 10.13 11.99
CA GLY A 58 15.84 11.03 11.84
C GLY A 58 14.77 10.46 10.93
N ARG A 59 15.13 9.72 9.86
CA ARG A 59 14.13 9.09 8.99
C ARG A 59 13.45 7.93 9.69
N LEU A 60 14.21 7.13 10.44
CA LEU A 60 13.66 6.03 11.24
C LEU A 60 12.62 6.51 12.24
N ARG A 61 12.86 7.64 12.91
CA ARG A 61 11.87 8.27 13.81
C ARG A 61 10.60 8.72 13.09
N VAL A 62 10.75 9.32 11.91
CA VAL A 62 9.61 9.73 11.08
C VAL A 62 8.81 8.53 10.59
N ASP A 63 9.48 7.45 10.18
CA ASP A 63 8.81 6.25 9.71
C ASP A 63 8.09 5.51 10.85
N ALA A 64 8.68 5.51 12.06
CA ALA A 64 7.99 5.02 13.25
C ALA A 64 6.71 5.81 13.55
N ALA A 65 6.75 7.14 13.44
CA ALA A 65 5.58 7.99 13.60
C ALA A 65 4.48 7.70 12.57
N LYS A 66 4.84 7.52 11.29
CA LYS A 66 3.89 7.15 10.22
C LYS A 66 3.25 5.79 10.48
N ALA A 67 4.02 4.81 10.95
CA ALA A 67 3.50 3.49 11.28
C ALA A 67 2.46 3.56 12.40
N LEU A 68 2.74 4.35 13.44
CA LEU A 68 1.81 4.63 14.55
C LEU A 68 0.50 5.27 14.08
N LEU A 69 0.58 6.28 13.20
CA LEU A 69 -0.60 6.91 12.61
C LEU A 69 -1.43 5.92 11.79
N ARG A 70 -0.77 5.02 11.05
CA ARG A 70 -1.45 4.00 10.24
C ARG A 70 -2.09 2.89 11.08
N ALA A 71 -1.51 2.55 12.22
CA ALA A 71 -2.09 1.59 13.17
C ALA A 71 -3.34 2.15 13.86
N GLY A 72 -3.35 3.46 14.17
CA GLY A 72 -4.52 4.15 14.73
C GLY A 72 -5.62 4.42 13.69
N SER A 73 -5.25 4.61 12.43
CA SER A 73 -6.22 4.62 11.35
C SER A 73 -6.65 3.17 11.07
N SER A 74 -7.74 2.73 11.69
CA SER A 74 -8.58 1.71 11.07
C SER A 74 -9.02 2.27 9.73
N ARG A 75 -8.19 2.08 8.70
CA ARG A 75 -8.63 2.28 7.32
C ARG A 75 -9.61 1.14 7.14
N GLU A 76 -10.88 1.45 7.33
CA GLU A 76 -12.03 0.63 6.98
C GLU A 76 -11.72 -0.06 5.66
N THR A 77 -11.24 -1.30 5.77
CA THR A 77 -11.13 -2.21 4.65
C THR A 77 -12.49 -2.85 4.44
N GLU A 78 -13.57 -2.08 4.48
CA GLU A 78 -14.70 -2.30 3.58
C GLU A 78 -14.21 -1.93 2.17
N GLY A 79 -13.16 -2.64 1.75
CA GLY A 79 -12.57 -2.50 0.45
C GLY A 79 -13.64 -2.82 -0.57
N LYS A 80 -13.47 -2.26 -1.77
CA LYS A 80 -14.26 -2.50 -2.99
C LYS A 80 -14.88 -3.91 -3.14
N LYS A 81 -14.30 -4.95 -2.54
CA LYS A 81 -14.87 -6.30 -2.41
C LYS A 81 -16.22 -6.35 -1.66
N ALA A 82 -16.36 -5.71 -0.50
CA ALA A 82 -17.62 -5.68 0.25
C ALA A 82 -18.71 -4.92 -0.54
N GLN A 83 -18.35 -3.78 -1.13
CA GLN A 83 -19.22 -2.99 -1.99
C GLN A 83 -19.63 -3.76 -3.27
N ARG A 84 -18.73 -4.56 -3.85
CA ARG A 84 -19.04 -5.47 -4.97
C ARG A 84 -19.98 -6.61 -4.56
N GLN A 85 -19.84 -7.16 -3.36
CA GLN A 85 -20.73 -8.21 -2.86
C GLN A 85 -22.13 -7.66 -2.58
N ALA A 86 -22.23 -6.49 -1.93
CA ALA A 86 -23.50 -5.81 -1.72
C ALA A 86 -24.19 -5.49 -3.06
N GLY A 87 -23.45 -4.95 -4.04
CA GLY A 87 -23.98 -4.68 -5.37
C GLY A 87 -24.39 -5.94 -6.14
N ALA A 88 -23.71 -7.07 -5.95
CA ALA A 88 -24.11 -8.34 -6.55
C ALA A 88 -25.38 -8.92 -5.91
N LEU A 89 -25.56 -8.75 -4.61
CA LEU A 89 -26.76 -9.18 -3.90
C LEU A 89 -27.99 -8.39 -4.33
N THR A 90 -27.87 -7.07 -4.53
CA THR A 90 -28.99 -6.22 -4.97
C THR A 90 -29.11 -6.13 -6.50
N ALA A 91 -28.23 -6.77 -7.28
CA ALA A 91 -28.23 -6.69 -8.74
C ALA A 91 -29.49 -7.26 -9.40
N HIS A 92 -30.23 -8.13 -8.70
CA HIS A 92 -31.46 -8.73 -9.20
C HIS A 92 -32.69 -7.83 -9.03
N GLU A 93 -32.65 -6.86 -8.11
CA GLU A 93 -33.76 -5.95 -7.81
C GLU A 93 -34.02 -5.03 -9.01
N GLY A 94 -35.12 -5.26 -9.73
CA GLY A 94 -35.51 -4.50 -10.92
C GLY A 94 -35.04 -5.09 -12.25
N THR A 95 -34.35 -6.23 -12.22
CA THR A 95 -34.09 -7.00 -13.44
C THR A 95 -35.27 -7.95 -13.65
N GLY A 96 -36.05 -7.77 -14.73
CA GLY A 96 -37.27 -8.52 -15.01
C GLY A 96 -37.10 -10.01 -15.34
N TRP A 97 -36.04 -10.65 -14.83
CA TRP A 97 -35.72 -12.06 -15.05
C TRP A 97 -36.69 -13.01 -14.34
N ASP A 98 -37.34 -12.59 -13.25
CA ASP A 98 -38.34 -13.41 -12.55
C ASP A 98 -39.56 -13.76 -13.43
N GLY A 99 -39.83 -12.97 -14.48
CA GLY A 99 -40.91 -13.27 -15.44
C GLY A 99 -40.50 -14.25 -16.56
N LEU A 100 -39.23 -14.63 -16.64
CA LEU A 100 -38.68 -15.47 -17.72
C LEU A 100 -38.34 -16.89 -17.28
N LEU A 101 -38.44 -17.21 -15.97
CA LEU A 101 -38.26 -18.55 -15.47
C LEU A 101 -39.62 -19.28 -15.45
N PRO A 102 -39.74 -20.45 -16.11
CA PRO A 102 -40.96 -21.26 -16.02
C PRO A 102 -41.14 -21.76 -14.59
N GLN A 103 -42.36 -21.60 -14.06
CA GLN A 103 -42.81 -22.14 -12.77
C GLN A 103 -42.94 -23.66 -12.80
#